data_AF-A0A2T7HCI2-F1
#
_entry.id   AF-A0A2T7HCI2-F1
#
_cell.length_a   1.000
_cell.length_b   1.000
_cell.length_c   1.000
_cell.angle_alpha   90.00
_cell.angle_beta   90.00
_cell.angle_gamma   90.00
#
_symmetry.space_group_name_H-M   'P 1'
#
loop_
_entity.id
_entity.type
_entity.pdbx_description
1 polymer ?
#
loop_
_entity_poly.entity_id
_entity_poly.type
_entity_poly.pdbx_seq_one_letter_code
_entity_poly.pdbx_strand_id
1 'polypeptide(L)'
;MLGLFGSPATSEPEFISELRAVETEDRLRVKTAGLLEAAGLEIRDTNTPTEFAAAATVAIMRLVLATADRDFEELSFENRFVTGLFGFLMAHNLSRRTNADLGVVLGIAGLDLFSREEIGQIYSLGKSYRRLRQHRQMHLALRDVIDGFLSHPDGDTLEDLAGVYQLCLRGDG
;
A
#
# COMPACT_ATOMS: atom_id res chain seq x y z
N MET A 1 -0.77 -11.70 48.15
CA MET A 1 -1.49 -10.60 47.48
C MET A 1 -0.51 -9.88 46.56
N LEU A 2 -0.71 -9.93 45.24
CA LEU A 2 -0.13 -9.03 44.25
C LEU A 2 -1.04 -9.06 43.01
N GLY A 3 -1.37 -7.87 42.51
CA GLY A 3 -2.55 -7.54 41.72
C GLY A 3 -2.68 -8.23 40.37
N LEU A 4 -3.84 -8.85 40.19
CA LEU A 4 -4.48 -9.10 38.91
C LEU A 4 -5.06 -7.77 38.40
N PHE A 5 -4.29 -7.03 37.59
CA PHE A 5 -4.86 -5.98 36.73
C PHE A 5 -4.61 -6.35 35.27
N GLY A 6 -5.28 -7.41 34.82
CA GLY A 6 -5.62 -7.52 33.41
C GLY A 6 -6.68 -6.45 33.14
N SER A 7 -6.27 -5.32 32.57
CA SER A 7 -7.24 -4.36 32.02
C SER A 7 -8.05 -5.11 30.95
N PRO A 8 -9.38 -5.16 31.02
CA PRO A 8 -10.16 -5.67 29.90
C PRO A 8 -9.86 -4.74 28.72
N ALA A 9 -9.28 -5.29 27.65
CA ALA A 9 -9.20 -4.60 26.37
C ALA A 9 -10.64 -4.22 26.01
N THR A 10 -10.98 -2.96 26.21
CA THR A 10 -12.30 -2.43 25.88
C THR A 10 -12.36 -2.50 24.37
N SER A 11 -13.09 -3.47 23.83
CA SER A 11 -13.27 -3.58 22.38
C SER A 11 -13.88 -2.27 21.91
N GLU A 12 -13.15 -1.54 21.09
CA GLU A 12 -13.62 -0.28 20.52
C GLU A 12 -14.97 -0.52 19.83
N PRO A 13 -16.00 0.29 20.10
CA PRO A 13 -17.29 0.17 19.43
C PRO A 13 -17.09 0.27 17.91
N GLU A 14 -17.77 -0.60 17.15
CA GLU A 14 -17.68 -0.69 15.68
C GLU A 14 -17.84 0.69 15.01
N PHE A 15 -18.80 1.49 15.48
CA PHE A 15 -19.01 2.87 15.03
C PHE A 15 -17.77 3.78 15.16
N ILE A 16 -17.00 3.67 16.25
CA ILE A 16 -15.79 4.48 16.43
C ILE A 16 -14.70 4.01 15.45
N SER A 17 -14.62 2.71 15.21
CA SER A 17 -13.67 2.15 14.25
C SER A 17 -13.98 2.57 12.80
N GLU A 18 -15.25 2.66 12.45
CA GLU A 18 -15.71 3.17 11.14
C GLU A 18 -15.45 4.67 10.99
N LEU A 19 -15.75 5.48 12.02
CA LEU A 19 -15.45 6.91 12.00
C LEU A 19 -13.96 7.19 11.80
N ARG A 20 -13.08 6.42 12.46
CA ARG A 20 -11.63 6.54 12.28
C ARG A 20 -11.16 6.10 10.90
N ALA A 21 -11.79 5.08 10.33
CA ALA A 21 -11.50 4.66 8.96
C ALA A 21 -11.81 5.81 8.00
N VAL A 22 -13.02 6.37 8.05
CA VAL A 22 -13.43 7.51 7.21
C VAL A 22 -12.52 8.72 7.41
N GLU A 23 -12.18 9.08 8.65
CA GLU A 23 -11.23 10.17 8.91
C GLU A 23 -9.86 9.91 8.28
N THR A 24 -9.40 8.65 8.31
CA THR A 24 -8.13 8.25 7.70
C THR A 24 -8.18 8.34 6.18
N GLU A 25 -9.30 7.96 5.57
CA GLU A 25 -9.53 8.09 4.12
C GLU A 25 -9.51 9.55 3.69
N ASP A 26 -10.32 10.39 4.33
CA ASP A 26 -10.41 11.83 4.04
C ASP A 26 -9.05 12.50 4.20
N ARG A 27 -8.35 12.21 5.30
CA ARG A 27 -7.02 12.75 5.56
C ARG A 27 -6.03 12.31 4.48
N LEU A 28 -6.06 11.04 4.06
CA LEU A 28 -5.16 10.55 3.02
C LEU A 28 -5.48 11.22 1.67
N ARG A 29 -6.75 11.32 1.27
CA ARG A 29 -7.18 12.02 0.05
C ARG A 29 -6.69 13.46 0.02
N VAL A 30 -6.94 14.22 1.10
CA VAL A 30 -6.53 15.63 1.18
C VAL A 30 -5.02 15.77 1.08
N LYS A 31 -4.25 14.94 1.79
CA LYS A 31 -2.80 15.05 1.82
C LYS A 31 -2.12 14.59 0.53
N THR A 32 -2.66 13.59 -0.18
CA THR A 32 -2.08 13.10 -1.43
C THR A 32 -2.56 13.84 -2.67
N ALA A 33 -3.66 14.61 -2.60
CA ALA A 33 -4.28 15.28 -3.74
C ALA A 33 -3.27 16.08 -4.59
N GLY A 34 -2.45 16.94 -3.97
CA GLY A 34 -1.48 17.75 -4.71
C GLY A 34 -0.38 16.94 -5.41
N LEU A 35 0.07 15.85 -4.79
CA LEU A 35 1.07 14.96 -5.39
C LEU A 35 0.48 14.17 -6.58
N LEU A 36 -0.75 13.67 -6.41
CA LEU A 36 -1.44 12.92 -7.45
C LEU A 36 -1.81 13.82 -8.63
N GLU A 37 -2.34 15.01 -8.37
CA GLU A 37 -2.69 16.00 -9.40
C GLU A 37 -1.46 16.40 -10.24
N ALA A 38 -0.31 16.62 -9.59
CA ALA A 38 0.94 16.92 -10.28
C ALA A 38 1.40 15.80 -11.23
N ALA A 39 1.01 14.55 -10.95
CA ALA A 39 1.28 13.37 -11.78
C ALA A 39 0.12 13.03 -12.74
N GLY A 40 -0.96 13.82 -12.79
CA GLY A 40 -2.16 13.52 -13.58
C GLY A 40 -2.94 12.29 -13.09
N LEU A 41 -2.85 11.99 -11.80
CA LEU A 41 -3.47 10.85 -11.13
C LEU A 41 -4.58 11.32 -10.16
N GLU A 42 -5.50 10.41 -9.84
CA GLU A 42 -6.52 10.63 -8.82
C GLU A 42 -6.85 9.32 -8.10
N ILE A 43 -7.27 9.42 -6.83
CA ILE A 43 -7.94 8.30 -6.15
C ILE A 43 -9.40 8.38 -6.52
N ARG A 44 -9.88 7.42 -7.32
CA ARG A 44 -11.28 7.33 -7.74
C ARG A 44 -12.24 7.45 -6.55
N ASP A 45 -13.43 7.98 -6.80
CA ASP A 45 -14.51 7.97 -5.82
C ASP A 45 -14.96 6.53 -5.55
N THR A 46 -15.16 6.22 -4.27
CA THR A 46 -15.38 4.86 -3.76
C THR A 46 -16.44 4.87 -2.67
N ASN A 47 -17.22 3.79 -2.55
CA ASN A 47 -18.34 3.71 -1.63
C ASN A 47 -18.02 2.94 -0.35
N THR A 48 -16.87 2.27 -0.29
CA THR A 48 -16.44 1.47 0.86
C THR A 48 -14.97 1.66 1.17
N PRO A 49 -14.54 1.43 2.44
CA PRO A 49 -13.13 1.47 2.82
C PRO A 49 -12.24 0.51 2.02
N THR A 50 -12.82 -0.62 1.60
CA THR A 50 -12.16 -1.63 0.77
C THR A 50 -11.92 -1.13 -0.65
N GLU A 51 -12.93 -0.53 -1.28
CA GLU A 51 -12.76 0.10 -2.59
C GLU A 51 -11.77 1.27 -2.52
N PHE A 52 -11.84 2.07 -1.45
CA PHE A 52 -10.90 3.16 -1.22
C PHE A 52 -9.46 2.64 -1.11
N ALA A 53 -9.21 1.67 -0.23
CA ALA A 53 -7.87 1.13 -0.03
C ALA A 53 -7.29 0.52 -1.31
N ALA A 54 -8.12 -0.11 -2.15
CA ALA A 54 -7.71 -0.59 -3.46
C ALA A 54 -7.35 0.56 -4.41
N ALA A 55 -8.24 1.53 -4.60
CA ALA A 55 -8.01 2.68 -5.47
C ALA A 55 -6.77 3.49 -5.03
N ALA A 56 -6.63 3.72 -3.73
CA ALA A 56 -5.48 4.40 -3.14
C ALA A 56 -4.18 3.61 -3.36
N THR A 57 -4.20 2.27 -3.21
CA THR A 57 -3.04 1.42 -3.50
C THR A 57 -2.58 1.62 -4.95
N VAL A 58 -3.51 1.55 -5.91
CA VAL A 58 -3.20 1.69 -7.34
C VAL A 58 -2.67 3.09 -7.64
N ALA A 59 -3.35 4.14 -7.17
CA ALA A 59 -2.96 5.53 -7.41
C ALA A 59 -1.57 5.84 -6.82
N ILE A 60 -1.31 5.41 -5.59
CA ILE A 60 -0.01 5.61 -4.94
C ILE A 60 1.09 4.82 -5.65
N MET A 61 0.83 3.58 -6.06
CA MET A 61 1.84 2.80 -6.80
C MET A 61 2.16 3.43 -8.16
N ARG A 62 1.16 3.98 -8.86
CA ARG A 62 1.37 4.74 -10.10
C ARG A 62 2.17 6.03 -9.85
N LEU A 63 1.92 6.71 -8.74
CA LEU A 63 2.68 7.89 -8.33
C LEU A 63 4.16 7.53 -8.04
N VAL A 64 4.40 6.41 -7.36
CA VAL A 64 5.76 5.89 -7.10
C VAL A 64 6.48 5.55 -8.40
N LEU A 65 5.81 4.86 -9.34
CA LEU A 65 6.34 4.56 -10.66
C LEU A 65 6.71 5.82 -11.45
N ALA A 66 5.79 6.80 -11.50
CA ALA A 66 6.02 8.08 -12.16
C ALA A 66 7.20 8.84 -11.55
N THR A 67 7.31 8.85 -10.22
CA THR A 67 8.43 9.49 -9.51
C THR A 67 9.75 8.79 -9.76
N ALA A 68 9.74 7.46 -9.92
CA ALA A 68 10.92 6.66 -10.24
C ALA A 68 11.28 6.66 -11.74
N ASP A 69 10.57 7.44 -12.57
CA ASP A 69 10.70 7.50 -14.03
C ASP A 69 10.57 6.11 -14.68
N ARG A 70 9.53 5.36 -14.27
CA ARG A 70 9.22 4.01 -14.77
C ARG A 70 7.79 3.93 -15.29
N ASP A 71 7.62 3.28 -16.43
CA ASP A 71 6.32 2.80 -16.89
C ASP A 71 6.17 1.31 -16.55
N PHE A 72 5.07 0.96 -15.89
CA PHE A 72 4.76 -0.43 -15.52
C PHE A 72 4.76 -1.37 -16.73
N GLU A 73 4.24 -0.90 -17.88
CA GLU A 73 4.14 -1.73 -19.07
C GLU A 73 5.50 -1.98 -19.74
N GLU A 74 6.49 -1.16 -19.44
CA GLU A 74 7.86 -1.32 -19.96
C GLU A 74 8.75 -2.15 -19.04
N LEU A 75 8.31 -2.41 -17.81
CA LEU A 75 9.08 -3.20 -16.85
C LEU A 75 9.23 -4.66 -17.28
N SER A 76 10.41 -5.22 -17.04
CA SER A 76 10.65 -6.66 -17.08
C SER A 76 9.71 -7.41 -16.12
N PHE A 77 9.46 -8.68 -16.39
CA PHE A 77 8.63 -9.53 -15.54
C PHE A 77 9.05 -9.46 -14.06
N GLU A 78 10.35 -9.52 -13.80
CA GLU A 78 10.90 -9.42 -12.44
C GLU A 78 10.62 -8.07 -11.80
N ASN A 79 10.73 -6.97 -12.54
CA ASN A 79 10.47 -5.63 -12.03
C ASN A 79 8.96 -5.37 -11.83
N ARG A 80 8.10 -5.93 -12.68
CA ARG A 80 6.64 -5.98 -12.45
C ARG A 80 6.30 -6.77 -11.19
N PHE A 81 7.00 -7.89 -10.94
CA PHE A 81 6.84 -8.67 -9.72
C PHE A 81 7.24 -7.89 -8.47
N VAL A 82 8.37 -7.17 -8.50
CA VAL A 82 8.79 -6.26 -7.41
C VAL A 82 7.74 -5.18 -7.17
N THR A 83 7.22 -4.58 -8.24
CA THR A 83 6.14 -3.58 -8.16
C THR A 83 4.89 -4.16 -7.50
N GLY A 84 4.52 -5.40 -7.81
CA GLY A 84 3.44 -6.12 -7.15
C GLY A 84 3.67 -6.36 -5.66
N LEU A 85 4.90 -6.65 -5.26
CA LEU A 85 5.25 -6.82 -3.85
C LEU A 85 5.13 -5.50 -3.09
N PHE A 86 5.55 -4.38 -3.68
CA PHE A 86 5.33 -3.05 -3.12
C PHE A 86 3.84 -2.72 -3.03
N GLY A 87 3.07 -2.99 -4.09
CA GLY A 87 1.61 -2.83 -4.08
C GLY A 87 0.95 -3.66 -2.98
N PHE A 88 1.40 -4.90 -2.75
CA PHE A 88 0.93 -5.74 -1.66
C PHE A 88 1.22 -5.13 -0.29
N LEU A 89 2.43 -4.61 -0.07
CA LEU A 89 2.81 -3.97 1.19
C LEU A 89 2.02 -2.68 1.43
N MET A 90 1.77 -1.91 0.38
CA MET A 90 0.95 -0.71 0.40
C MET A 90 -0.50 -1.05 0.77
N ALA A 91 -1.12 -1.99 0.05
CA ALA A 91 -2.46 -2.51 0.34
C ALA A 91 -2.59 -3.02 1.78
N HIS A 92 -1.57 -3.72 2.28
CA HIS A 92 -1.56 -4.22 3.66
C HIS A 92 -1.56 -3.08 4.69
N ASN A 93 -0.80 -2.00 4.46
CA ASN A 93 -0.81 -0.85 5.38
C ASN A 93 -2.11 -0.05 5.29
N LEU A 94 -2.61 0.20 4.08
CA LEU A 94 -3.89 0.90 3.88
C LEU A 94 -5.04 0.13 4.51
N SER A 95 -5.13 -1.18 4.27
CA SER A 95 -6.21 -2.01 4.82
C SER A 95 -6.23 -2.00 6.35
N ARG A 96 -5.06 -1.96 6.99
CA ARG A 96 -4.97 -1.84 8.46
C ARG A 96 -5.38 -0.46 8.98
N ARG A 97 -5.22 0.59 8.19
CA ARG A 97 -5.56 1.97 8.55
C ARG A 97 -7.04 2.28 8.34
N THR A 98 -7.65 1.67 7.33
CA THR A 98 -9.06 1.89 6.94
C THR A 98 -9.99 0.76 7.35
N ASN A 99 -9.49 -0.27 8.05
CA ASN A 99 -10.25 -1.49 8.37
C ASN A 99 -10.83 -2.20 7.14
N ALA A 100 -10.16 -2.10 5.98
CA ALA A 100 -10.57 -2.76 4.75
C ALA A 100 -10.27 -4.27 4.75
N ASP A 101 -11.03 -5.02 3.96
CA ASP A 101 -10.73 -6.43 3.67
C ASP A 101 -9.51 -6.54 2.75
N LEU A 102 -8.37 -6.93 3.31
CA LEU A 102 -7.13 -7.06 2.57
C LEU A 102 -7.23 -8.03 1.39
N GLY A 103 -8.00 -9.12 1.50
CA GLY A 103 -8.16 -10.10 0.42
C GLY A 103 -8.85 -9.47 -0.80
N VAL A 104 -9.89 -8.68 -0.55
CA VAL A 104 -10.62 -7.96 -1.59
C VAL A 104 -9.76 -6.81 -2.14
N VAL A 105 -9.07 -6.04 -1.30
CA VAL A 105 -8.16 -4.97 -1.73
C VAL A 105 -7.09 -5.51 -2.68
N LEU A 106 -6.46 -6.62 -2.34
CA LEU A 106 -5.45 -7.26 -3.18
C LEU A 106 -6.03 -7.81 -4.48
N GLY A 107 -7.27 -8.31 -4.46
CA GLY A 107 -7.97 -8.74 -5.65
C GLY A 107 -8.21 -7.58 -6.62
N ILE A 108 -8.76 -6.47 -6.12
CA ILE A 108 -9.06 -5.29 -6.93
C ILE A 108 -7.77 -4.62 -7.43
N ALA A 109 -6.85 -4.29 -6.51
CA ALA A 109 -5.58 -3.66 -6.88
C ALA A 109 -4.74 -4.56 -7.79
N GLY A 110 -4.80 -5.87 -7.60
CA GLY A 110 -4.15 -6.84 -8.48
C GLY A 110 -4.72 -6.81 -9.90
N LEU A 111 -6.04 -6.70 -10.06
CA LEU A 111 -6.68 -6.57 -11.38
C LEU A 111 -6.37 -5.24 -12.07
N ASP A 112 -6.19 -4.17 -11.29
CA ASP A 112 -5.91 -2.82 -11.81
C ASP A 112 -4.42 -2.59 -12.12
N LEU A 113 -3.52 -3.33 -11.45
CA LEU A 113 -2.07 -3.25 -11.67
C LEU A 113 -1.55 -4.31 -12.64
N PHE A 114 -2.15 -5.51 -12.66
CA PHE A 114 -1.67 -6.64 -13.46
C PHE A 114 -2.67 -7.02 -14.55
N SER A 115 -2.14 -7.41 -15.70
CA SER A 115 -2.96 -7.98 -16.76
C SER A 115 -3.62 -9.29 -16.33
N ARG A 116 -4.69 -9.70 -17.04
CA ARG A 116 -5.44 -10.92 -16.72
C ARG A 116 -4.58 -12.19 -16.74
N GLU A 117 -3.56 -12.20 -17.57
CA GLU A 117 -2.59 -13.29 -17.73
C GLU A 117 -1.62 -13.37 -16.54
N GLU A 118 -1.39 -12.25 -15.85
CA GLU A 118 -0.49 -12.13 -14.71
C GLU A 118 -1.21 -12.35 -13.36
N ILE A 119 -2.55 -12.39 -13.31
CA ILE A 119 -3.35 -12.65 -12.09
C ILE A 119 -2.93 -13.96 -11.38
N GLY A 120 -2.48 -14.98 -12.13
CA GLY A 120 -1.96 -16.22 -11.55
C GLY A 120 -0.77 -16.00 -10.60
N GLN A 121 -0.08 -14.86 -10.72
CA GLN A 121 1.05 -14.46 -9.90
C GLN A 121 0.64 -13.86 -8.55
N ILE A 122 -0.63 -13.54 -8.31
CA ILE A 122 -1.08 -13.06 -6.98
C ILE A 122 -0.75 -14.10 -5.89
N TYR A 123 -0.86 -15.39 -6.21
CA TYR A 123 -0.46 -16.47 -5.31
C TYR A 123 1.06 -16.54 -5.07
N SER A 124 1.88 -16.24 -6.08
CA SER A 124 3.33 -16.17 -5.91
C SER A 124 3.74 -14.92 -5.12
N LEU A 125 3.06 -13.78 -5.31
CA LEU A 125 3.23 -12.57 -4.50
C LEU A 125 2.95 -12.84 -3.02
N GLY A 126 1.84 -13.52 -2.69
CA GLY A 126 1.55 -13.90 -1.29
C GLY A 126 2.63 -14.80 -0.67
N LYS A 127 3.16 -15.77 -1.43
CA LYS A 127 4.29 -16.61 -0.98
C LYS A 127 5.57 -15.79 -0.79
N SER A 128 5.85 -14.86 -1.69
CA SER A 128 7.03 -13.98 -1.60
C SER A 128 6.92 -12.99 -0.45
N TYR A 129 5.74 -12.44 -0.18
CA TYR A 129 5.50 -11.63 1.03
C TYR A 129 5.75 -12.46 2.30
N ARG A 130 5.28 -13.72 2.35
CA ARG A 130 5.57 -14.62 3.48
C ARG A 130 7.07 -14.84 3.67
N ARG A 131 7.84 -14.99 2.59
CA ARG A 131 9.31 -15.09 2.63
C ARG A 131 9.95 -13.77 3.05
N LEU A 132 9.51 -12.64 2.53
CA LEU A 132 9.97 -11.31 2.93
C LEU A 132 9.78 -11.10 4.44
N ARG A 133 8.64 -11.52 5.00
CA ARG A 133 8.37 -11.47 6.44
C ARG A 133 9.33 -12.36 7.26
N GLN A 134 9.88 -13.42 6.68
CA GLN A 134 10.95 -14.21 7.32
C GLN A 134 12.28 -13.42 7.36
N HIS A 135 12.52 -12.56 6.38
CA HIS A 135 13.60 -11.56 6.39
C HIS A 135 13.18 -10.29 7.15
N ARG A 136 12.98 -10.44 8.47
CA ARG A 136 12.36 -9.42 9.34
C ARG A 136 12.90 -8.00 9.17
N GLN A 137 14.21 -7.80 9.06
CA GLN A 137 14.79 -6.45 8.95
C GLN A 137 14.38 -5.74 7.65
N MET A 138 14.45 -6.43 6.52
CA MET A 138 14.06 -5.87 5.21
C MET A 138 12.56 -5.57 5.17
N HIS A 139 11.73 -6.49 5.68
CA HIS A 139 10.30 -6.26 5.81
C HIS A 139 9.97 -5.04 6.68
N LEU A 140 10.64 -4.88 7.83
CA LEU A 140 10.43 -3.73 8.71
C LEU A 140 10.84 -2.42 8.03
N ALA A 141 12.01 -2.39 7.38
CA ALA A 141 12.48 -1.19 6.67
C ALA A 141 11.49 -0.75 5.57
N LEU A 142 11.06 -1.69 4.71
CA LEU A 142 10.09 -1.39 3.65
C LEU A 142 8.75 -0.91 4.22
N ARG A 143 8.28 -1.55 5.29
CA ARG A 143 7.05 -1.15 5.97
C ARG A 143 7.19 0.25 6.57
N ASP A 144 8.31 0.56 7.21
CA ASP A 144 8.51 1.83 7.90
C ASP A 144 8.62 2.99 6.89
N VAL A 145 9.20 2.78 5.71
CA VAL A 145 9.21 3.77 4.61
C VAL A 145 7.80 4.01 4.06
N ILE A 146 7.03 2.94 3.81
CA ILE A 146 5.63 3.05 3.39
C ILE A 146 4.78 3.76 4.47
N ASP A 147 4.97 3.40 5.73
CA ASP A 147 4.25 3.98 6.86
C ASP A 147 4.61 5.46 7.06
N GLY A 148 5.87 5.83 6.80
CA GLY A 148 6.34 7.23 6.76
C GLY A 148 5.55 8.05 5.75
N PHE A 149 5.55 7.61 4.48
CA PHE A 149 4.78 8.27 3.41
C PHE A 149 3.28 8.33 3.72
N LEU A 150 2.65 7.23 4.13
CA LEU A 150 1.21 7.22 4.42
C LEU A 150 0.82 8.09 5.63
N SER A 151 1.75 8.38 6.54
CA SER A 151 1.50 9.26 7.70
C SER A 151 1.64 10.74 7.34
N HIS A 152 2.63 11.04 6.50
CA HIS A 152 2.97 12.40 6.07
C HIS A 152 3.24 12.41 4.56
N PRO A 153 2.20 12.31 3.71
CA PRO A 153 2.40 12.33 2.26
C PRO A 153 2.84 13.72 1.83
N ASP A 154 4.08 13.83 1.39
CA ASP A 154 4.70 15.03 0.84
C ASP A 154 5.78 14.63 -0.18
N GLY A 155 6.45 15.61 -0.79
CA GLY A 155 7.49 15.37 -1.79
C GLY A 155 8.66 14.56 -1.25
N ASP A 156 9.16 14.93 -0.05
CA ASP A 156 10.32 14.30 0.56
C ASP A 156 10.06 12.81 0.86
N THR A 157 8.92 12.49 1.47
CA THR A 157 8.55 11.09 1.77
C THR A 157 8.20 10.28 0.52
N LEU A 158 7.71 10.93 -0.53
CA LEU A 158 7.49 10.29 -1.82
C LEU A 158 8.81 9.95 -2.51
N GLU A 159 9.78 10.87 -2.50
CA GLU A 159 11.13 10.65 -3.03
C GLU A 159 11.84 9.52 -2.29
N ASP A 160 11.74 9.47 -0.96
CA ASP A 160 12.27 8.35 -0.15
C ASP A 160 11.63 7.01 -0.55
N LEU A 161 10.30 6.97 -0.68
CA LEU A 161 9.57 5.77 -1.07
C LEU A 161 9.95 5.32 -2.50
N ALA A 162 10.02 6.25 -3.45
CA ALA A 162 10.41 5.99 -4.82
C ALA A 162 11.88 5.55 -4.94
N GLY A 163 12.78 6.15 -4.17
CA GLY A 163 14.18 5.77 -4.11
C GLY A 163 14.38 4.34 -3.59
N VAL A 164 13.68 3.97 -2.51
CA VAL A 164 13.71 2.60 -1.99
C VAL A 164 13.10 1.60 -2.98
N TYR A 165 12.01 1.98 -3.67
CA TYR A 165 11.45 1.18 -4.75
C TYR A 165 12.49 0.97 -5.87
N GLN A 166 13.15 2.02 -6.32
CA GLN A 166 14.15 1.97 -7.39
C GLN A 166 15.36 1.09 -7.02
N LEU A 167 15.80 1.13 -5.76
CA LEU A 167 16.86 0.23 -5.24
C LEU A 167 16.46 -1.25 -5.25
N CYS A 168 15.17 -1.54 -5.19
CA CYS A 168 14.65 -2.91 -5.24
C CYS A 168 14.48 -3.42 -6.68
N LEU A 169 14.51 -2.54 -7.68
CA LEU A 169 14.47 -2.94 -9.08
C LEU A 169 15.77 -3.62 -9.47
N ARG A 170 15.68 -4.67 -10.29
CA ARG A 170 16.86 -5.15 -10.99
C ARG A 170 17.25 -4.12 -12.03
N GLY A 171 18.54 -3.82 -12.11
CA GLY A 171 19.07 -3.03 -13.21
C GLY A 171 18.69 -3.69 -14.54
N ASP A 172 17.96 -2.96 -15.37
CA ASP A 172 17.74 -3.34 -16.76
C ASP A 172 19.12 -3.22 -17.43
N GLY A 173 19.72 -4.36 -17.77
CA GLY A 173 21.03 -4.43 -18.43
C GLY A 173 20.96 -3.96 -19.88
#